data_AF-A0A7X4Z729-F1
#
_entry.id   AF-A0A7X4Z729-F1
#
_cell.length_a   1.000
_cell.length_b   1.000
_cell.length_c   1.000
_cell.angle_alpha   90.00
_cell.angle_beta   90.00
_cell.angle_gamma   90.00
#
_symmetry.space_group_name_H-M   'P 1'
#
loop_
_entity.id
_entity.type
_entity.pdbx_description
1 polymer ?
#
loop_
_entity_poly.entity_id
_entity_poly.type
_entity_poly.pdbx_seq_one_letter_code
_entity_poly.pdbx_strand_id
1 'polypeptide(L)'
;MMMKEQRIFVFVEPLGGVRHVSVRERRTAVDWAEEIRYLVDVSYPDRDKIILVMDNLNTHALSSLYKAFPAPEARRIAPKLEIHYTPKHGSWLDIAEIELNVMTRQCLSRRIADIVLLRQELAAWESDRNEHTACIQWQFTTDNARTKLVSLYSKFDVVIRNN
;
A
#
# COMPACT_ATOMS: atom_id res chain seq x y z
N MET A 1 0.58 -7.43 -1.01
CA MET A 1 1.26 -6.13 -1.19
C MET A 1 0.53 -5.07 -0.40
N MET A 2 1.23 -4.15 0.27
CA MET A 2 0.63 -3.02 1.00
C MET A 2 1.16 -1.70 0.46
N MET A 3 0.33 -0.64 0.41
CA MET A 3 0.71 0.68 -0.10
C MET A 3 0.31 1.83 0.84
N LYS A 4 1.27 2.71 1.15
CA LYS A 4 1.02 4.02 1.78
C LYS A 4 1.64 5.16 0.98
N GLU A 5 0.96 6.31 0.95
CA GLU A 5 1.31 7.44 0.09
C GLU A 5 1.59 8.74 0.88
N GLN A 6 2.82 9.25 0.75
CA GLN A 6 3.23 10.65 0.93
C GLN A 6 3.78 11.16 -0.43
N ARG A 7 4.76 12.07 -0.48
CA ARG A 7 5.59 12.22 -1.71
C ARG A 7 6.41 10.96 -2.05
N ILE A 8 6.38 9.98 -1.16
CA ILE A 8 7.04 8.69 -1.27
C ILE A 8 5.92 7.64 -1.31
N PHE A 9 5.95 6.79 -2.33
CA PHE A 9 5.14 5.58 -2.38
C PHE A 9 5.99 4.42 -1.87
N VAL A 10 5.36 3.56 -1.07
CA VAL A 10 6.00 2.35 -0.56
C VAL A 10 5.08 1.17 -0.80
N PHE A 11 5.59 0.21 -1.56
CA PHE A 11 5.02 -1.12 -1.67
C PHE A 11 5.81 -2.07 -0.79
N VAL A 12 5.14 -2.84 0.07
CA VAL A 12 5.78 -3.88 0.85
C VAL A 12 5.06 -5.22 0.73
N GLU A 13 5.84 -6.28 0.49
CA GLU A 13 5.45 -7.68 0.62
C GLU A 13 5.90 -8.19 1.99
N PRO A 14 5.01 -8.19 3.00
CA PRO A 14 5.43 -8.37 4.40
C PRO A 14 6.12 -9.71 4.67
N LEU A 15 5.62 -10.78 4.03
CA LEU A 15 6.13 -12.13 4.22
C LEU A 15 7.29 -12.45 3.28
N GLY A 16 7.25 -11.93 2.05
CA GLY A 16 8.31 -12.12 1.06
C GLY A 16 9.57 -11.31 1.34
N GLY A 17 9.51 -10.31 2.24
CA GLY A 17 10.66 -9.46 2.53
C GLY A 17 11.11 -8.74 1.27
N VAL A 18 10.17 -8.18 0.51
CA VAL A 18 10.46 -7.36 -0.66
C VAL A 18 9.72 -6.04 -0.50
N ARG A 19 10.36 -4.94 -0.90
CA ARG A 19 9.73 -3.63 -0.96
C ARG A 19 10.15 -2.90 -2.23
N HIS A 20 9.28 -2.00 -2.65
CA HIS A 20 9.58 -1.02 -3.67
C HIS A 20 9.26 0.38 -3.16
N VAL A 21 10.18 1.33 -3.40
CA VAL A 21 10.05 2.72 -2.98
C VAL A 21 10.23 3.64 -4.17
N SER A 22 9.31 4.58 -4.32
CA SER A 22 9.41 5.59 -5.37
C SER A 22 9.07 6.98 -4.84
N VAL A 23 9.64 8.01 -5.46
CA VAL A 23 9.46 9.41 -5.05
C VAL A 23 8.84 10.21 -6.19
N ARG A 24 7.71 10.84 -5.89
CA ARG A 24 6.98 11.72 -6.81
C ARG A 24 6.95 13.15 -6.25
N GLU A 25 6.90 14.12 -7.16
CA GLU A 25 6.82 15.53 -6.77
C GLU A 25 5.44 15.89 -6.22
N ARG A 26 4.41 15.23 -6.75
CA ARG A 26 3.02 15.41 -6.40
C ARG A 26 2.38 14.08 -6.04
N ARG A 27 1.19 14.21 -5.47
CA ARG A 27 0.35 13.11 -5.04
C ARG A 27 -0.96 13.16 -5.82
N THR A 28 -0.98 12.53 -6.99
CA THR A 28 -2.15 12.56 -7.88
C THR A 28 -2.63 11.16 -8.24
N ALA A 29 -3.87 11.07 -8.72
CA ALA A 29 -4.41 9.84 -9.29
C ALA A 29 -3.57 9.28 -10.45
N VAL A 30 -2.88 10.15 -11.19
CA VAL A 30 -1.99 9.74 -12.28
C VAL A 30 -0.70 9.14 -11.72
N ASP A 31 -0.11 9.76 -10.72
CA ASP A 31 1.08 9.22 -10.03
C ASP A 31 0.78 7.83 -9.45
N TRP A 32 -0.35 7.68 -8.75
CA TRP A 32 -0.79 6.38 -8.24
C TRP A 32 -0.96 5.33 -9.35
N ALA A 33 -1.57 5.70 -10.48
CA ALA A 33 -1.78 4.77 -11.59
C ALA A 33 -0.45 4.30 -12.21
N GLU A 34 0.55 5.18 -12.28
CA GLU A 34 1.90 4.84 -12.72
C GLU A 34 2.60 3.86 -11.77
N GLU A 35 2.46 4.04 -10.46
CA GLU A 35 2.98 3.09 -9.46
C GLU A 35 2.31 1.72 -9.56
N ILE A 36 1.00 1.69 -9.80
CA ILE A 36 0.26 0.44 -10.01
C ILE A 36 0.69 -0.25 -11.30
N ARG A 37 0.94 0.51 -12.38
CA ARG A 37 1.49 -0.05 -13.62
C ARG A 37 2.87 -0.67 -13.38
N TYR A 38 3.76 0.04 -12.68
CA TYR A 38 5.07 -0.50 -12.29
C TYR A 38 4.93 -1.80 -11.48
N LEU A 39 4.02 -1.83 -10.50
CA LEU A 39 3.75 -3.02 -9.69
C LEU A 39 3.33 -4.22 -10.56
N VAL A 40 2.47 -3.99 -11.56
CA VAL A 40 1.95 -5.04 -12.43
C VAL A 40 2.93 -5.48 -13.51
N ASP A 41 3.70 -4.56 -14.08
CA ASP A 41 4.54 -4.84 -15.26
C ASP A 41 5.99 -5.16 -14.89
N VAL A 42 6.48 -4.64 -13.77
CA VAL A 42 7.88 -4.76 -13.36
C VAL A 42 8.02 -5.64 -12.11
N SER A 43 7.29 -5.33 -11.03
CA SER A 43 7.46 -6.07 -9.79
C SER A 43 6.86 -7.47 -9.85
N TYR A 44 5.70 -7.63 -10.47
CA TYR A 44 4.96 -8.90 -10.52
C TYR A 44 4.33 -9.19 -11.90
N PRO A 45 5.11 -9.19 -13.00
CA PRO A 45 4.60 -9.41 -14.36
C PRO A 45 3.83 -10.73 -14.52
N ASP A 46 4.34 -11.78 -13.87
CA ASP A 46 3.83 -13.15 -13.99
C ASP A 46 2.70 -13.49 -13.01
N ARG A 47 2.22 -12.51 -12.25
CA ARG A 47 1.10 -12.73 -11.33
C ARG A 47 -0.23 -12.37 -11.99
N ASP A 48 -1.15 -13.34 -11.96
CA ASP A 48 -2.53 -13.15 -12.42
C ASP A 48 -3.32 -12.24 -11.47
N LYS A 49 -2.97 -12.26 -10.17
CA LYS A 49 -3.61 -11.45 -9.14
C LYS A 49 -2.60 -10.93 -8.12
N ILE A 50 -2.74 -9.67 -7.76
CA ILE A 50 -2.00 -8.96 -6.71
C ILE A 50 -3.01 -8.47 -5.69
N ILE A 51 -2.96 -9.05 -4.49
CA ILE A 51 -3.74 -8.58 -3.34
C ILE A 51 -3.04 -7.34 -2.79
N LEU A 52 -3.71 -6.21 -2.90
CA LEU A 52 -3.21 -4.90 -2.55
C LEU A 52 -4.05 -4.31 -1.42
N VAL A 53 -3.43 -4.11 -0.27
CA VAL A 53 -4.04 -3.47 0.90
C VAL A 53 -3.53 -2.04 0.99
N MET A 54 -4.40 -1.06 1.19
CA MET A 54 -3.98 0.35 1.23
C MET A 54 -4.94 1.24 2.04
N ASP A 55 -4.54 2.48 2.29
CA ASP A 55 -5.43 3.49 2.85
C ASP A 55 -6.58 3.87 1.88
N ASN A 56 -7.70 4.33 2.46
CA ASN A 56 -8.93 4.66 1.73
C ASN A 56 -8.93 6.13 1.29
N LEU A 57 -8.15 6.44 0.25
CA LEU A 57 -7.99 7.79 -0.28
C LEU A 57 -8.58 7.93 -1.68
N ASN A 58 -9.01 9.14 -2.04
CA ASN A 58 -9.75 9.38 -3.27
C ASN A 58 -8.94 9.11 -4.55
N THR A 59 -7.61 9.10 -4.46
CA THR A 59 -6.70 8.74 -5.55
C THR A 59 -6.56 7.23 -5.73
N HIS A 60 -6.90 6.45 -4.70
CA HIS A 60 -6.75 5.02 -4.64
C HIS A 60 -8.00 4.32 -5.15
N ALA A 61 -8.20 4.37 -6.47
CA ALA A 61 -9.36 3.77 -7.10
C ALA A 61 -9.00 3.25 -8.49
N LEU A 62 -9.66 2.18 -8.93
CA LEU A 62 -9.50 1.66 -10.30
C LEU A 62 -9.81 2.72 -11.37
N SER A 63 -10.68 3.69 -11.07
CA SER A 63 -10.95 4.83 -11.95
C SER A 63 -9.72 5.70 -12.20
N SER A 64 -8.75 5.74 -11.29
CA SER A 64 -7.48 6.44 -11.48
C SER A 64 -6.67 5.85 -12.64
N LEU A 65 -6.77 4.53 -12.89
CA LEU A 65 -6.14 3.90 -14.05
C LEU A 65 -6.72 4.45 -15.36
N TYR A 66 -8.05 4.60 -15.43
CA TYR A 66 -8.74 5.16 -16.61
C TYR A 66 -8.52 6.66 -16.77
N LYS A 67 -8.14 7.35 -15.69
CA LYS A 67 -7.73 8.76 -15.75
C LYS A 67 -6.31 8.92 -16.32
N ALA A 68 -5.42 7.97 -16.04
CA ALA A 68 -4.02 8.04 -16.44
C ALA A 68 -3.75 7.40 -17.80
N PHE A 69 -4.45 6.31 -18.13
CA PHE A 69 -4.15 5.48 -19.29
C PHE A 69 -5.34 5.35 -20.25
N PRO A 70 -5.08 5.05 -21.54
CA PRO A 70 -6.11 4.62 -22.47
C PRO A 70 -6.90 3.42 -21.92
N ALA A 71 -8.19 3.35 -22.25
CA ALA A 71 -9.08 2.30 -21.74
C ALA A 71 -8.57 0.85 -21.91
N PRO A 72 -7.92 0.46 -23.03
CA PRO A 72 -7.35 -0.88 -23.17
C PRO A 72 -6.26 -1.18 -22.12
N GLU A 73 -5.41 -0.20 -21.82
CA GLU A 73 -4.31 -0.35 -20.87
C GLU A 73 -4.83 -0.39 -19.43
N ALA A 74 -5.74 0.51 -19.07
CA ALA A 74 -6.41 0.49 -17.77
C ALA A 74 -7.14 -0.86 -17.55
N ARG A 75 -7.78 -1.40 -18.59
CA ARG A 75 -8.49 -2.69 -18.54
C ARG A 75 -7.53 -3.89 -18.49
N ARG A 76 -6.30 -3.78 -18.99
CA ARG A 76 -5.26 -4.81 -18.83
C ARG A 76 -4.79 -4.90 -17.38
N ILE A 77 -4.61 -3.75 -16.72
CA ILE A 77 -4.08 -3.65 -15.35
C ILE A 77 -5.15 -3.97 -14.31
N ALA A 78 -6.34 -3.36 -14.39
CA ALA A 78 -7.35 -3.42 -13.34
C ALA A 78 -7.74 -4.84 -12.86
N PRO A 79 -7.93 -5.85 -13.75
CA PRO A 79 -8.31 -7.20 -13.34
C PRO A 79 -7.24 -7.91 -12.50
N LYS A 80 -5.97 -7.55 -12.65
CA LYS A 80 -4.87 -8.11 -11.85
C LYS A 80 -4.90 -7.63 -10.40
N LEU A 81 -5.68 -6.61 -10.05
CA LEU A 81 -5.70 -6.04 -8.70
C LEU A 81 -6.88 -6.57 -7.89
N GLU A 82 -6.61 -6.99 -6.65
CA GLU A 82 -7.61 -7.16 -5.61
C GLU A 82 -7.34 -6.13 -4.53
N ILE A 83 -8.18 -5.09 -4.44
CA ILE A 83 -7.92 -3.96 -3.54
C ILE A 83 -8.75 -4.11 -2.27
N HIS A 84 -8.06 -4.10 -1.13
CA HIS A 84 -8.65 -4.06 0.20
C HIS A 84 -8.28 -2.74 0.87
N TYR A 85 -9.27 -1.92 1.19
CA TYR A 85 -9.01 -0.67 1.90
C TYR A 85 -8.99 -0.90 3.41
N THR A 86 -8.03 -0.30 4.10
CA THR A 86 -8.10 -0.16 5.55
C THR A 86 -9.38 0.60 5.96
N PRO A 87 -9.96 0.30 7.13
CA PRO A 87 -11.11 1.06 7.63
C PRO A 87 -10.83 2.56 7.68
N LYS A 88 -11.89 3.38 7.54
CA LYS A 88 -11.77 4.82 7.77
C LYS A 88 -11.21 5.07 9.17
N HIS A 89 -10.20 5.94 9.27
CA HIS A 89 -9.43 6.20 10.51
C HIS A 89 -8.64 4.99 11.05
N GLY A 90 -8.50 3.93 10.26
CA GLY A 90 -7.78 2.70 10.60
C GLY A 90 -6.42 2.59 9.93
N SER A 91 -5.77 3.69 9.53
CA SER A 91 -4.49 3.64 8.81
C SER A 91 -3.38 2.94 9.59
N TRP A 92 -3.49 2.90 10.92
CA TRP A 92 -2.58 2.13 11.80
C TRP A 92 -2.56 0.61 11.51
N LEU A 93 -3.54 0.09 10.75
CA LEU A 93 -3.56 -1.30 10.26
C LEU A 93 -2.77 -1.49 8.96
N ASP A 94 -2.33 -0.41 8.32
CA ASP A 94 -1.54 -0.48 7.10
C ASP A 94 -0.10 -0.85 7.44
N ILE A 95 0.30 -2.06 7.05
CA ILE A 95 1.63 -2.60 7.31
C ILE A 95 2.72 -1.76 6.64
N ALA A 96 2.40 -1.05 5.54
CA ALA A 96 3.35 -0.13 4.92
C ALA A 96 3.76 1.02 5.86
N GLU A 97 2.96 1.35 6.90
CA GLU A 97 3.36 2.29 7.95
C GLU A 97 4.59 1.81 8.74
N ILE A 98 4.72 0.50 8.97
CA ILE A 98 5.88 -0.06 9.65
C ILE A 98 7.13 0.15 8.79
N GLU A 99 7.06 -0.17 7.50
CA GLU A 99 8.20 -0.03 6.60
C GLU A 99 8.60 1.44 6.42
N LEU A 100 7.63 2.34 6.31
CA LEU A 100 7.88 3.79 6.31
C LEU A 100 8.57 4.28 7.58
N ASN A 101 8.20 3.76 8.75
CA ASN A 101 8.87 4.10 10.00
C ASN A 101 10.33 3.62 10.03
N VAL A 102 10.60 2.41 9.51
CA VAL A 102 11.97 1.89 9.37
C VAL A 102 12.78 2.77 8.42
N MET A 103 12.26 3.05 7.23
CA MET A 103 12.84 3.96 6.25
C MET A 103 13.14 5.34 6.84
N THR A 104 12.21 5.89 7.62
CA THR A 104 12.38 7.20 8.24
C THR A 104 13.55 7.22 9.21
N ARG A 105 13.74 6.14 9.97
CA ARG A 105 14.85 6.04 10.94
C ARG A 105 16.19 5.76 10.27
N GLN A 106 16.19 4.93 9.22
CA GLN A 106 17.43 4.43 8.60
C GLN A 106 17.94 5.35 7.48
N CYS A 107 17.06 5.95 6.68
CA CYS A 107 17.43 6.73 5.51
C CYS A 107 17.05 8.22 5.66
N LEU A 108 15.87 8.52 6.22
CA LEU A 108 15.33 9.88 6.28
C LEU A 108 15.50 10.57 7.64
N SER A 109 16.43 10.10 8.47
CA SER A 109 16.72 10.69 9.79
C SER A 109 17.37 12.09 9.71
N ARG A 110 17.76 12.50 8.51
CA ARG A 110 18.31 13.81 8.17
C ARG A 110 17.48 14.48 7.09
N ARG A 111 17.56 15.81 7.01
CA ARG A 111 16.91 16.57 5.94
C ARG A 111 17.65 16.34 4.62
N ILE A 112 16.90 15.98 3.59
CA ILE A 112 17.37 15.88 2.19
C ILE A 112 16.54 16.88 1.37
N ALA A 113 17.18 17.95 0.90
CA ALA A 113 16.48 19.03 0.20
C ALA A 113 16.31 18.76 -1.31
N ASP A 114 17.18 17.94 -1.88
CA ASP A 114 17.20 17.62 -3.31
C ASP A 114 16.48 16.30 -3.60
N ILE A 115 15.56 16.32 -4.56
CA ILE A 115 14.74 15.14 -4.89
C ILE A 115 15.54 14.05 -5.61
N VAL A 116 16.60 14.41 -6.34
CA VAL A 116 17.46 13.44 -7.03
C VAL A 116 18.27 12.67 -6.00
N LEU A 117 18.87 13.37 -5.03
CA LEU A 117 19.57 12.76 -3.91
C LEU A 117 18.62 11.89 -3.07
N LEU A 118 17.40 12.38 -2.80
CA LEU A 118 16.40 11.59 -2.08
C LEU A 118 16.07 10.27 -2.78
N ARG A 119 15.91 10.28 -4.11
CA ARG A 119 15.68 9.07 -4.91
C ARG A 119 16.87 8.11 -4.83
N GLN A 120 18.10 8.61 -4.93
CA GLN A 120 19.31 7.78 -4.86
C GLN A 120 19.46 7.11 -3.49
N GLU A 121 19.27 7.86 -2.41
CA GLU A 121 19.36 7.34 -1.04
C GLU A 121 18.29 6.29 -0.75
N LEU A 122 17.05 6.53 -1.20
CA LEU A 122 15.96 5.57 -1.05
C LEU A 122 16.17 4.31 -1.90
N ALA A 123 16.72 4.44 -3.11
CA ALA A 123 17.06 3.29 -3.95
C ALA A 123 18.17 2.43 -3.31
N ALA A 124 19.21 3.07 -2.75
CA ALA A 124 20.26 2.36 -2.03
C ALA A 124 19.71 1.65 -0.78
N TRP A 125 18.85 2.33 -0.03
CA TRP A 125 18.17 1.75 1.14
C TRP A 125 17.25 0.58 0.77
N GLU A 126 16.47 0.70 -0.31
CA GLU A 126 15.60 -0.37 -0.82
C GLU A 126 16.43 -1.61 -1.20
N SER A 127 17.54 -1.41 -1.92
CA SER A 127 18.44 -2.49 -2.33
C SER A 127 18.99 -3.24 -1.13
N ASP A 128 19.55 -2.53 -0.15
CA ASP A 128 20.07 -3.12 1.08
C ASP A 128 19.00 -3.92 1.84
N ARG A 129 17.82 -3.35 2.04
CA ARG A 129 16.71 -4.01 2.74
C ARG A 129 16.22 -5.27 2.01
N ASN A 130 16.13 -5.21 0.69
CA ASN A 130 15.72 -6.32 -0.18
C ASN A 130 16.75 -7.45 -0.17
N GLU A 131 18.05 -7.14 -0.22
CA GLU A 131 19.12 -8.14 -0.14
C GLU A 131 19.05 -8.93 1.17
N HIS A 132 18.76 -8.26 2.28
CA HIS A 132 18.60 -8.91 3.60
C HIS A 132 17.24 -9.61 3.79
N THR A 133 16.34 -9.61 2.78
CA THR A 133 15.00 -10.22 2.83
C THR A 133 14.25 -9.90 4.14
N ALA A 134 14.37 -8.66 4.62
CA ALA A 134 13.86 -8.34 5.95
C ALA A 134 12.32 -8.34 5.96
N CYS A 135 11.74 -9.42 6.50
CA CYS A 135 10.29 -9.61 6.65
C CYS A 135 9.70 -8.75 7.78
N ILE A 136 8.39 -8.50 7.70
CA ILE A 136 7.64 -7.84 8.76
C ILE A 136 6.90 -8.92 9.57
N GLN A 137 7.23 -9.01 10.86
CA GLN A 137 6.50 -9.85 11.82
C GLN A 137 5.24 -9.13 12.29
N TRP A 138 4.12 -9.42 11.63
CA TRP A 138 2.83 -8.85 11.98
C TRP A 138 2.20 -9.57 13.18
N GLN A 139 1.92 -8.84 14.27
CA GLN A 139 1.38 -9.41 15.50
C GLN A 139 -0.13 -9.20 15.69
N PHE A 140 -0.77 -8.38 14.85
CA PHE A 140 -2.20 -8.09 15.00
C PHE A 140 -3.04 -9.19 14.35
N THR A 141 -3.69 -9.99 15.18
CA THR A 141 -4.45 -11.18 14.75
C THR A 141 -5.90 -10.86 14.43
N THR A 142 -6.59 -11.82 13.79
CA THR A 142 -8.04 -11.75 13.57
C THR A 142 -8.82 -11.62 14.89
N ASP A 143 -8.36 -12.24 15.97
CA ASP A 143 -9.01 -12.13 17.29
C ASP A 143 -8.85 -10.73 17.89
N ASN A 144 -7.67 -10.12 17.71
CA ASN A 144 -7.49 -8.71 18.06
C ASN A 144 -8.43 -7.83 17.22
N ALA A 145 -8.59 -8.12 15.93
CA ALA A 145 -9.49 -7.39 15.04
C ALA A 145 -10.96 -7.48 15.47
N ARG A 146 -11.44 -8.68 15.82
CA ARG A 146 -12.82 -8.90 16.31
C ARG A 146 -13.15 -8.02 17.52
N THR A 147 -12.19 -7.88 18.43
CA THR A 147 -12.37 -7.07 19.65
C THR A 147 -12.21 -5.57 19.36
N LYS A 148 -11.12 -5.17 18.69
CA LYS A 148 -10.76 -3.77 18.50
C LYS A 148 -11.62 -3.06 17.44
N LEU A 149 -12.18 -3.80 16.49
CA LEU A 149 -13.03 -3.28 15.41
C LEU A 149 -14.50 -3.67 15.60
N VAL A 150 -14.93 -3.94 16.83
CA VAL A 150 -16.31 -4.36 17.15
C VAL A 150 -17.37 -3.43 16.56
N SER A 151 -17.07 -2.12 16.47
CA SER A 151 -17.98 -1.11 15.91
C SER A 151 -18.23 -1.26 14.40
N LEU A 152 -17.37 -2.00 13.67
CA LEU A 152 -17.53 -2.25 12.23
C LEU A 152 -18.44 -3.44 11.93
N TYR A 153 -18.76 -4.27 12.93
CA TYR A 153 -19.66 -5.40 12.75
C TYR A 153 -21.11 -4.92 12.71
N SER A 154 -21.92 -5.54 11.84
CA SER A 154 -23.36 -5.30 11.80
C SER A 154 -23.98 -5.59 13.16
N LYS A 155 -24.70 -4.62 13.72
CA LYS A 155 -25.56 -4.84 14.86
C LYS A 155 -26.86 -5.43 14.34
N PHE A 156 -27.16 -6.67 14.74
CA PHE A 156 -28.46 -7.25 14.48
C PHE A 156 -29.39 -6.86 15.63
N ASP A 157 -30.51 -6.20 15.31
CA ASP A 157 -31.58 -6.03 16.29
C ASP A 157 -32.20 -7.41 16.54
N VAL A 158 -32.17 -7.86 17.80
CA VAL A 158 -32.89 -9.05 18.22
C VAL A 158 -34.38 -8.72 18.14
N VAL A 159 -35.04 -9.19 17.10
CA VAL A 159 -36.51 -9.14 17.02
C VAL A 159 -37.06 -10.11 18.06
N ILE A 160 -37.37 -9.59 19.25
CA ILE A 160 -38.17 -10.34 20.23
C ILE A 160 -39.59 -10.42 19.67
N ARG A 161 -39.95 -11.57 19.13
CA ARG A 161 -41.36 -11.90 18.85
C ARG A 161 -42.03 -12.17 20.20
N ASN A 162 -42.83 -11.22 20.67
CA ASN A 162 -43.76 -11.48 21.76
C ASN A 162 -44.86 -12.40 21.21
N ASN A 163 -44.94 -13.62 21.75
CA ASN A 163 -46.06 -14.53 21.57
C ASN A 163 -47.27 -14.06 22.39
#